data_AF-A0A3C1WNF4-F1
#
_entry.id   AF-A0A3C1WNF4-F1
#
_cell.length_a   1.000
_cell.length_b   1.000
_cell.length_c   1.000
_cell.angle_alpha   90.00
_cell.angle_beta   90.00
_cell.angle_gamma   90.00
#
_symmetry.space_group_name_H-M   'P 1'
#
loop_
_entity.id
_entity.type
_entity.pdbx_description
1 polymer ?
#
loop_
_entity_poly.entity_id
_entity_poly.type
_entity_poly.pdbx_seq_one_letter_code
_entity_poly.pdbx_strand_id
1 'polypeptide(L)' 'VSSLPLAIIPNSIVTRIISRSYSFLKKGNAYIQFQYSPRSLAPLKRVFDKVDVKFTAINVPPALVYVCWKK' A
#
# COMPACT_ATOMS: atom_id res chain seq x y z
N VAL A 1 7.26 1.74 5.79
CA VAL A 1 7.37 0.70 4.73
C VAL A 1 6.70 -0.57 5.26
N SER A 2 5.94 -1.28 4.45
CA SER A 2 5.23 -2.51 4.83
C SER A 2 5.52 -3.63 3.85
N SER A 3 5.80 -4.81 4.41
CA SER A 3 6.00 -6.09 3.71
C SER A 3 4.86 -7.08 3.95
N LEU A 4 3.77 -6.64 4.60
CA LEU A 4 2.63 -7.51 4.88
C LEU A 4 1.99 -8.01 3.57
N PRO A 5 1.63 -9.29 3.46
CA PRO A 5 1.02 -9.85 2.26
C PRO A 5 -0.48 -9.51 2.20
N LEU A 6 -0.80 -8.23 1.97
CA LEU A 6 -2.19 -7.72 2.02
C LEU A 6 -3.15 -8.47 1.08
N ALA A 7 -2.65 -9.05 -0.01
CA ALA A 7 -3.45 -9.77 -0.99
C ALA A 7 -4.11 -11.06 -0.47
N ILE A 8 -3.58 -11.67 0.61
CA ILE A 8 -4.10 -12.90 1.21
C ILE A 8 -4.83 -12.66 2.54
N ILE A 9 -4.83 -11.42 3.03
CA ILE A 9 -5.46 -11.04 4.30
C ILE A 9 -6.92 -10.61 4.01
N PRO A 10 -7.90 -10.96 4.87
CA PRO A 10 -9.27 -10.48 4.73
C PRO A 10 -9.36 -8.95 4.62
N ASN A 11 -10.21 -8.47 3.71
CA ASN A 11 -10.32 -7.03 3.39
C ASN A 11 -10.60 -6.13 4.61
N SER A 12 -11.41 -6.59 5.57
CA SER A 12 -11.72 -5.83 6.79
C SER A 12 -10.46 -5.57 7.63
N ILE A 13 -9.57 -6.57 7.72
CA ILE A 13 -8.30 -6.47 8.43
C ILE A 13 -7.34 -5.57 7.65
N VAL A 14 -7.26 -5.72 6.33
CA VAL A 14 -6.45 -4.86 5.44
C VAL A 14 -6.83 -3.39 5.59
N THR A 15 -8.13 -3.07 5.53
CA THR A 15 -8.62 -1.70 5.72
C THR A 15 -8.23 -1.16 7.10
N ARG A 16 -8.38 -1.95 8.17
CA ARG A 16 -8.00 -1.54 9.53
C ARG A 16 -6.49 -1.28 9.66
N ILE A 17 -5.64 -2.13 9.07
CA ILE A 17 -4.18 -1.93 9.04
C ILE A 17 -3.86 -0.61 8.34
N ILE A 18 -4.36 -0.44 7.12
CA ILE A 18 -4.08 0.75 6.29
C ILE A 18 -4.55 2.04 6.97
N SER A 19 -5.77 2.06 7.52
CA SER A 19 -6.31 3.23 8.23
C SER A 19 -5.51 3.59 9.48
N ARG A 20 -5.05 2.59 10.25
CA ARG A 20 -4.18 2.84 11.41
C ARG A 20 -2.80 3.34 10.95
N SER A 21 -2.23 2.77 9.90
CA SER A 21 -0.97 3.27 9.32
C SER A 21 -1.10 4.73 8.88
N TYR A 22 -2.20 5.11 8.24
CA TYR A 22 -2.49 6.50 7.87
C TYR A 22 -2.60 7.42 9.08
N SER A 23 -3.26 6.99 10.16
CA SER A 23 -3.41 7.83 11.36
C SER A 23 -2.07 8.16 12.03
N PHE A 24 -1.12 7.22 12.02
CA PHE A 24 0.22 7.43 12.58
C PHE A 24 1.19 8.17 11.64
N LEU A 25 0.89 8.22 10.34
CA LEU A 25 1.72 8.92 9.38
C LEU A 25 1.60 10.44 9.59
N LYS A 26 2.73 11.15 9.58
CA LYS A 26 2.73 12.63 9.57
C LYS A 26 2.34 13.15 8.19
N LYS A 27 1.77 14.36 8.15
CA LYS A 27 1.46 15.08 6.91
C LYS A 27 2.73 15.22 6.04
N GLY A 28 2.61 14.99 4.74
CA GLY A 28 3.71 15.05 3.77
C GLY A 28 4.54 13.77 3.64
N ASN A 29 4.32 12.76 4.50
CA ASN A 29 5.06 11.49 4.43
C ASN A 29 4.32 10.41 3.64
N ALA A 30 5.06 9.35 3.29
CA ALA A 30 4.56 8.22 2.52
C ALA A 30 4.57 6.90 3.29
N TYR A 31 3.52 6.12 3.08
CA TYR A 31 3.46 4.70 3.32
C TYR A 31 3.85 3.94 2.04
N ILE A 32 4.86 3.09 2.12
CA ILE A 32 5.33 2.27 1.00
C ILE A 32 4.86 0.84 1.21
N GLN A 33 4.16 0.28 0.23
CA GLN A 33 3.75 -1.13 0.18
C GLN A 33 4.26 -1.75 -1.10
N PHE A 34 4.82 -2.95 -1.04
CA PHE A 34 5.17 -3.71 -2.24
C PHE A 34 4.51 -5.08 -2.19
N GLN A 35 4.09 -5.58 -3.35
CA GLN A 35 3.46 -6.90 -3.50
C GLN A 35 3.34 -7.32 -4.96
N TYR A 36 3.10 -8.61 -5.19
CA TYR A 36 3.04 -9.22 -6.53
C TYR A 36 1.64 -9.24 -7.16
N SER A 37 0.62 -8.75 -6.46
CA SER A 37 -0.77 -8.72 -6.93
C SER A 37 -1.32 -7.29 -6.93
N PRO A 38 -2.20 -6.91 -7.88
CA PRO A 38 -2.84 -5.59 -7.87
C PRO A 38 -3.94 -5.43 -6.80
N ARG A 39 -4.30 -6.49 -6.06
CA ARG A 39 -5.50 -6.54 -5.20
C ARG A 39 -5.54 -5.49 -4.08
N SER A 40 -4.40 -4.95 -3.63
CA SER A 40 -4.37 -3.92 -2.57
C SER A 40 -4.59 -2.49 -3.09
N LEU A 41 -4.62 -2.26 -4.40
CA LEU A 41 -4.71 -0.90 -4.95
C LEU A 41 -6.02 -0.20 -4.54
N ALA A 42 -7.15 -0.90 -4.58
CA ALA A 42 -8.44 -0.34 -4.22
C ALA A 42 -8.53 0.11 -2.75
N PRO A 43 -8.16 -0.72 -1.75
CA PRO A 43 -8.16 -0.25 -0.36
C PRO A 43 -7.11 0.84 -0.08
N LEU A 44 -5.95 0.82 -0.74
CA LEU A 44 -4.96 1.90 -0.61
C LEU A 44 -5.50 3.24 -1.12
N LYS A 45 -6.11 3.26 -2.31
CA LYS A 45 -6.72 4.47 -2.90
C LYS A 45 -7.90 5.01 -2.10
N ARG A 46 -8.57 4.18 -1.29
CA ARG A 46 -9.67 4.62 -0.42
C ARG A 46 -9.20 5.35 0.84
N VAL A 47 -7.96 5.13 1.28
CA VAL A 47 -7.46 5.69 2.54
C VAL A 47 -6.45 6.82 2.32
N PHE A 48 -5.59 6.71 1.31
CA PHE A 48 -4.53 7.71 1.07
C PHE A 48 -4.94 8.76 0.05
N ASP A 49 -4.46 9.99 0.26
CA ASP A 49 -4.75 11.15 -0.58
C ASP A 49 -4.15 11.05 -1.99
N LYS A 50 -3.03 10.33 -2.11
CA LYS A 50 -2.38 10.03 -3.38
C LYS A 50 -1.72 8.67 -3.32
N VAL A 51 -1.91 7.85 -4.36
CA VAL A 51 -1.26 6.54 -4.50
C VAL A 51 -0.57 6.47 -5.86
N ASP A 52 0.77 6.47 -5.84
CA ASP A 52 1.60 6.22 -7.02
C ASP A 52 1.91 4.72 -7.12
N VAL A 53 1.83 4.15 -8.33
CA VAL A 53 2.15 2.74 -8.57
C VAL A 53 3.40 2.68 -9.44
N LYS A 54 4.42 1.98 -8.98
CA LYS A 54 5.65 1.69 -9.72
C LYS A 54 5.75 0.20 -9.96
N PHE A 55 6.09 -0.18 -11.18
CA PHE A 55 6.40 -1.57 -11.52
C PHE A 55 7.91 -1.76 -11.55
N THR A 56 8.41 -2.81 -10.91
CA THR A 56 9.83 -3.12 -10.84
C THR A 56 10.10 -4.45 -11.53
N ALA A 57 10.59 -4.38 -12.77
CA ALA A 57 10.83 -5.56 -13.63
C ALA A 57 12.09 -6.35 -13.24
N ILE A 58 12.98 -5.76 -12.43
CA ILE A 58 14.25 -6.38 -12.00
C ILE A 58 14.02 -7.40 -10.87
N ASN A 59 12.85 -7.39 -10.22
CA ASN A 59 12.51 -8.34 -9.17
C ASN A 59 11.91 -9.58 -9.84
N VAL A 60 12.35 -10.80 -9.49
CA VAL A 60 11.70 -12.04 -9.95
C VAL A 60 10.89 -12.62 -8.79
N PRO A 61 9.55 -12.71 -8.88
CA PRO A 61 8.67 -12.14 -9.91
C PRO A 61 8.53 -10.60 -9.78
N PRO A 62 8.07 -9.88 -10.82
CA PRO A 62 8.00 -8.42 -10.79
C PRO A 62 7.08 -7.87 -9.70
N ALA A 63 7.57 -6.95 -8.88
CA ALA A 63 6.78 -6.38 -7.78
C ALA A 63 6.11 -5.07 -8.19
N LEU A 64 4.87 -4.89 -7.74
CA LEU A 64 4.19 -3.60 -7.71
C LEU A 64 4.55 -2.90 -6.40
N VAL A 65 5.10 -1.70 -6.51
CA VAL A 65 5.42 -0.82 -5.40
C VAL A 65 4.41 0.33 -5.39
N TYR A 66 3.64 0.43 -4.33
CA TYR A 66 2.68 1.50 -4.06
C TYR A 66 3.33 2.52 -3.11
N VAL A 67 3.40 3.78 -3.55
CA VAL A 67 3.81 4.91 -2.72
C VAL A 67 2.57 5.72 -2.39
N CYS A 68 2.13 5.65 -1.12
CA CYS A 68 0.86 6.19 -0.67
C CYS A 68 1.11 7.38 0.25
N TRP A 69 0.70 8.58 -0.17
CA TRP A 69 1.01 9.83 0.53
C TRP A 69 -0.14 10.27 1.43
N LYS A 70 0.21 10.81 2.60
CA LYS A 70 -0.72 11.57 3.45
C LYS A 70 -0.51 13.06 3.22
N LYS A 71 -1.55 13.73 2.73
CA LYS A 71 -1.52 15.17 2.46
C LYS A 71 -1.94 16.01 3.64
#